data_AF-A0A3P3W0L6-F1
#
_entry.id   AF-A0A3P3W0L6-F1
#
_cell.length_a   1.000
_cell.length_b   1.000
_cell.length_c   1.000
_cell.angle_alpha   90.00
_cell.angle_beta   90.00
_cell.angle_gamma   90.00
#
_symmetry.space_group_name_H-M   'P 1'
#
loop_
_entity.id
_entity.type
_entity.pdbx_description
1 polymer ?
#
loop_
_entity_poly.entity_id
_entity_poly.type
_entity_poly.pdbx_seq_one_letter_code
_entity_poly.pdbx_strand_id
1 'polypeptide(L)'
;MVHGIGRQPRKLSTVRHERRSDAHNERVSSRSPGRLPRFLTLADVADVLAVDLNVARELVESNQLAAIRIGEAGQWRVEQDVLEAFIEDQYELRRREALFAQQEFIDLPEITARD
;
A
#
# COMPACT_ATOMS: atom_id res chain seq x y z
N MET A 1 42.41 -30.92 -31.69
CA MET A 1 41.33 -30.31 -32.50
C MET A 1 40.02 -30.58 -31.76
N VAL A 2 39.66 -29.73 -30.81
CA VAL A 2 38.53 -28.77 -30.87
C VAL A 2 37.32 -29.29 -31.64
N HIS A 3 36.15 -29.35 -30.98
CA HIS A 3 34.88 -28.80 -31.47
C HIS A 3 33.90 -28.80 -30.29
N GLY A 4 33.76 -27.63 -29.66
CA GLY A 4 32.70 -27.35 -28.70
C GLY A 4 31.38 -27.15 -29.43
N ILE A 5 30.33 -27.78 -28.92
CA ILE A 5 28.95 -27.46 -29.29
C ILE A 5 28.29 -26.78 -28.09
N GLY A 6 28.24 -25.45 -28.17
CA GLY A 6 27.45 -24.63 -27.27
C GLY A 6 25.97 -24.96 -27.44
N ARG A 7 25.29 -25.20 -26.32
CA ARG A 7 23.83 -25.21 -26.29
C ARG A 7 23.35 -24.56 -24.99
N GLN A 8 23.19 -23.24 -25.05
CA GLN A 8 22.22 -22.55 -24.21
C GLN A 8 20.82 -22.95 -24.67
N PRO A 9 19.91 -23.27 -23.76
CA PRO A 9 18.54 -22.78 -23.92
C PRO A 9 18.18 -21.86 -22.76
N ARG A 10 18.00 -20.59 -23.11
CA ARG A 10 17.27 -19.62 -22.29
C ARG A 10 15.81 -20.07 -22.26
N LYS A 11 15.29 -20.39 -21.07
CA LYS A 11 13.85 -20.40 -20.83
C LYS A 11 13.53 -19.58 -19.59
N LEU A 12 12.96 -18.42 -19.90
CA LEU A 12 12.18 -17.53 -19.07
C LEU A 12 11.13 -18.36 -18.31
N SER A 13 11.40 -18.72 -17.06
CA SER A 13 10.36 -19.22 -16.17
C SER A 13 9.84 -18.05 -15.37
N THR A 14 8.75 -17.50 -15.88
CA THR A 14 7.80 -16.69 -15.13
C THR A 14 7.65 -17.31 -13.75
N VAL A 15 7.96 -16.56 -12.68
CA VAL A 15 7.62 -16.99 -11.32
C VAL A 15 6.10 -16.94 -11.26
N ARG A 16 5.55 -18.13 -11.48
CA ARG A 16 4.16 -18.51 -11.45
C ARG A 16 3.64 -18.25 -10.04
N HIS A 17 3.01 -17.10 -9.84
CA HIS A 17 2.24 -16.77 -8.65
C HIS A 17 0.92 -17.57 -8.67
N GLU A 18 1.01 -18.90 -8.57
CA GLU A 18 -0.19 -19.76 -8.50
C GLU A 18 -0.63 -19.91 -7.05
N ARG A 19 -1.59 -19.05 -6.72
CA ARG A 19 -2.78 -19.26 -5.89
C ARG A 19 -2.70 -20.26 -4.73
N ARG A 20 -2.98 -19.74 -3.52
CA ARG A 20 -3.64 -20.33 -2.34
C ARG A 20 -3.37 -19.31 -1.22
N SER A 21 -4.27 -18.72 -0.48
CA SER A 21 -5.72 -18.82 -0.24
C SER A 21 -6.10 -17.36 0.09
N ASP A 22 -7.28 -16.87 -0.19
CA ASP A 22 -8.37 -17.01 0.76
C ASP A 22 -9.65 -16.53 0.09
N ALA A 23 -10.64 -17.41 0.08
CA ALA A 23 -12.00 -17.10 -0.31
C ALA A 23 -12.57 -16.04 0.64
N HIS A 24 -12.49 -14.77 0.27
CA HIS A 24 -13.22 -13.71 0.96
C HIS A 24 -14.30 -13.16 0.04
N ASN A 25 -15.45 -13.84 0.13
CA ASN A 25 -16.75 -13.20 0.16
C ASN A 25 -17.30 -12.60 -1.17
N GLU A 26 -17.28 -13.38 -2.26
CA GLU A 26 -17.96 -13.05 -3.53
C GLU A 26 -19.51 -12.93 -3.45
N ARG A 27 -20.15 -12.87 -2.26
CA ARG A 27 -21.62 -12.85 -2.13
C ARG A 27 -22.21 -11.88 -1.08
N VAL A 28 -21.58 -10.76 -0.77
CA VAL A 28 -22.23 -9.67 0.00
C VAL A 28 -21.97 -8.36 -0.74
N SER A 29 -22.77 -7.92 -1.69
CA SER A 29 -24.14 -7.39 -1.60
C SER A 29 -24.08 -5.96 -2.15
N SER A 30 -25.05 -5.63 -3.00
CA SER A 30 -25.42 -4.29 -3.44
C SER A 30 -25.59 -3.32 -2.26
N ARG A 31 -24.50 -2.71 -1.81
CA ARG A 31 -24.51 -1.80 -0.67
C ARG A 31 -24.87 -0.40 -1.16
N SER A 32 -25.95 0.17 -0.64
CA SER A 32 -26.36 1.54 -0.94
C SER A 32 -25.18 2.51 -0.69
N PRO A 33 -24.91 3.46 -1.61
CA PRO A 33 -23.74 4.37 -1.55
C PRO A 33 -23.82 5.45 -0.43
N GLY A 34 -24.54 5.21 0.66
CA GLY A 34 -24.82 6.22 1.68
C GLY A 34 -24.15 6.03 3.04
N ARG A 35 -23.61 4.85 3.37
CA ARG A 35 -22.92 4.63 4.66
C ARG A 35 -21.98 3.43 4.62
N LEU A 36 -20.68 3.70 4.74
CA LEU A 36 -19.64 2.69 4.93
C LEU A 36 -19.90 1.90 6.23
N PRO A 37 -19.49 0.62 6.30
CA PRO A 37 -19.56 -0.13 7.54
C PRO A 37 -18.57 0.44 8.54
N ARG A 38 -18.89 0.35 9.84
CA ARG A 38 -17.93 0.68 10.90
C ARG A 38 -16.63 -0.10 10.76
N PHE A 39 -16.71 -1.36 10.34
CA PHE A 39 -15.54 -2.20 10.08
C PHE A 39 -15.48 -2.59 8.61
N LEU A 40 -14.40 -2.18 7.96
CA LEU A 40 -14.05 -2.42 6.58
C LEU A 40 -13.21 -3.69 6.48
N THR A 41 -13.40 -4.43 5.39
CA THR A 41 -12.48 -5.49 4.97
C THR A 41 -11.29 -4.87 4.23
N LEU A 42 -10.21 -5.62 4.03
CA LEU A 42 -9.09 -5.15 3.20
C LEU A 42 -9.51 -4.84 1.76
N ALA A 43 -10.53 -5.53 1.24
CA ALA A 43 -11.10 -5.23 -0.07
C ALA A 43 -11.80 -3.85 -0.06
N ASP A 44 -12.63 -3.58 0.94
CA ASP A 44 -13.27 -2.26 1.07
C ASP A 44 -12.24 -1.14 1.23
N VAL A 45 -11.16 -1.36 1.99
CA VAL A 45 -10.05 -0.39 2.12
C VAL A 45 -9.36 -0.15 0.79
N ALA A 46 -9.10 -1.22 0.03
CA ALA A 46 -8.49 -1.14 -1.29
C ALA A 46 -9.38 -0.33 -2.27
N ASP A 47 -10.69 -0.56 -2.24
CA ASP A 47 -11.66 0.20 -3.03
C ASP A 47 -11.69 1.68 -2.63
N VAL A 48 -11.74 1.98 -1.32
CA VAL A 48 -11.79 3.37 -0.82
C VAL A 48 -10.53 4.16 -1.20
N LEU A 49 -9.35 3.54 -1.10
CA LEU A 49 -8.08 4.16 -1.45
C LEU A 49 -7.77 4.08 -2.95
N ALA A 50 -8.59 3.38 -3.73
CA ALA A 50 -8.37 3.08 -5.15
C ALA A 50 -6.99 2.44 -5.42
N VAL A 51 -6.62 1.43 -4.61
CA VAL A 51 -5.36 0.68 -4.71
C VAL A 51 -5.62 -0.82 -4.85
N ASP A 52 -4.59 -1.59 -5.21
CA ASP A 52 -4.67 -3.05 -5.20
C ASP A 52 -4.81 -3.61 -3.78
N LEU A 53 -5.51 -4.75 -3.64
CA LEU A 53 -5.69 -5.44 -2.36
C LEU A 53 -4.36 -5.82 -1.69
N ASN A 54 -3.33 -6.13 -2.47
CA ASN A 54 -2.00 -6.42 -1.94
C ASN A 54 -1.40 -5.21 -1.22
N VAL A 55 -1.60 -4.01 -1.77
CA VAL A 55 -1.13 -2.75 -1.15
C VAL A 55 -1.87 -2.51 0.16
N ALA A 56 -3.20 -2.66 0.17
CA ALA A 56 -4.00 -2.51 1.40
C ALA A 56 -3.59 -3.53 2.48
N ARG A 57 -3.27 -4.77 2.09
CA ARG A 57 -2.74 -5.79 3.00
C ARG A 57 -1.37 -5.42 3.54
N GLU A 58 -0.46 -4.95 2.70
CA GLU A 58 0.87 -4.50 3.11
C GLU A 58 0.82 -3.37 4.12
N LEU A 59 -0.09 -2.40 3.96
CA LEU A 59 -0.29 -1.31 4.95
C LEU A 59 -0.64 -1.84 6.34
N VAL A 60 -1.45 -2.90 6.40
CA VAL A 60 -1.83 -3.52 7.67
C VAL A 60 -0.71 -4.41 8.22
N GLU A 61 -0.06 -5.19 7.37
CA GLU A 61 1.07 -6.05 7.76
C GLU A 61 2.29 -5.24 8.23
N SER A 62 2.53 -4.07 7.62
CA SER A 62 3.57 -3.11 8.01
C SER A 62 3.20 -2.29 9.24
N ASN A 63 1.97 -2.47 9.77
CA ASN A 63 1.43 -1.73 10.90
C ASN A 63 1.35 -0.20 10.65
N GLN A 64 1.32 0.22 9.38
CA GLN A 64 1.07 1.61 8.97
C GLN A 64 -0.42 1.96 9.03
N LEU A 65 -1.29 0.99 8.80
CA LEU A 65 -2.73 1.10 8.98
C LEU A 65 -3.17 0.16 10.10
N ALA A 66 -3.73 0.71 11.18
CA ALA A 66 -4.18 -0.10 12.31
C ALA A 66 -5.38 -0.97 11.92
N ALA A 67 -5.29 -2.26 12.22
CA ALA A 67 -6.34 -3.22 11.96
C ALA A 67 -6.43 -4.28 13.06
N ILE A 68 -7.62 -4.84 13.23
CA ILE A 68 -7.90 -5.90 14.19
C ILE A 68 -7.99 -7.22 13.44
N ARG A 69 -7.30 -8.25 13.93
CA ARG A 69 -7.38 -9.62 13.41
C ARG A 69 -8.45 -10.42 14.17
N ILE A 70 -9.44 -10.93 13.47
CA ILE A 70 -10.57 -11.68 14.08
C ILE A 70 -10.40 -13.18 13.84
N GLY A 71 -10.37 -13.95 14.94
CA GLY A 71 -10.31 -15.41 14.96
C GLY A 71 -8.95 -16.01 14.55
N GLU A 72 -8.82 -17.33 14.72
CA GLU A 72 -7.58 -18.07 14.39
C GLU A 72 -7.32 -18.13 12.87
N ALA A 73 -8.39 -18.16 12.06
CA ALA A 73 -8.33 -18.06 10.60
C ALA A 73 -7.97 -16.64 10.09
N GLY A 74 -8.11 -15.62 10.95
CA GLY A 74 -7.42 -14.35 10.81
C GLY A 74 -7.91 -13.42 9.70
N GLN A 75 -9.15 -12.96 9.80
CA GLN A 75 -9.62 -11.87 8.93
C GLN A 75 -9.22 -10.52 9.51
N TRP A 76 -8.62 -9.65 8.69
CA TRP A 76 -8.35 -8.27 9.09
C TRP A 76 -9.61 -7.41 8.98
N ARG A 77 -9.79 -6.54 9.97
CA ARG A 77 -10.86 -5.54 10.04
C ARG A 77 -10.25 -4.20 10.36
N VAL A 78 -10.50 -3.23 9.51
CA VAL A 78 -10.08 -1.84 9.70
C VAL A 78 -11.31 -1.05 10.11
N GLU A 79 -11.22 -0.23 11.14
CA GLU A 79 -12.32 0.66 11.50
C GLU A 79 -12.38 1.84 10.52
N GLN A 80 -13.59 2.29 10.16
CA GLN A 80 -13.76 3.41 9.23
C GLN A 80 -13.04 4.68 9.71
N ASP A 81 -13.20 5.03 10.99
CA ASP A 81 -12.59 6.22 11.57
C ASP A 81 -11.06 6.12 11.60
N VAL A 82 -10.51 4.90 11.70
CA VAL A 82 -9.07 4.65 11.63
C VAL A 82 -8.54 4.86 10.21
N LEU A 83 -9.27 4.41 9.19
CA LEU A 83 -8.90 4.65 7.80
C LEU A 83 -8.95 6.16 7.48
N GLU A 84 -9.98 6.86 7.95
CA GLU A 84 -10.10 8.31 7.77
C GLU A 84 -8.93 9.06 8.42
N ALA A 85 -8.60 8.73 9.68
CA ALA A 85 -7.46 9.31 10.39
C ALA A 85 -6.13 9.04 9.66
N PHE A 86 -5.94 7.82 9.14
CA PHE A 86 -4.76 7.51 8.34
C PHE A 86 -4.64 8.40 7.10
N ILE A 87 -5.74 8.63 6.39
CA ILE A 87 -5.76 9.50 5.21
C ILE A 87 -5.37 10.94 5.60
N GLU A 88 -5.95 11.46 6.68
CA GLU A 88 -5.63 12.79 7.21
C GLU A 88 -4.14 12.91 7.57
N ASP A 89 -3.61 11.94 8.32
CA ASP A 89 -2.20 11.88 8.71
C ASP A 89 -1.26 11.86 7.48
N GLN A 90 -1.60 11.10 6.43
CA GLN A 90 -0.82 11.09 5.20
C GLN A 90 -0.82 12.47 4.51
N TYR A 91 -1.96 13.17 4.47
CA TYR A 91 -2.01 14.53 3.92
C TYR A 91 -1.23 15.53 4.77
N GLU A 92 -1.28 15.42 6.10
CA GLU A 92 -0.48 16.26 6.98
C GLU A 92 1.02 16.03 6.79
N LEU A 93 1.45 14.77 6.71
CA LEU A 93 2.84 14.42 6.46
C LEU A 93 3.34 15.04 5.17
N ARG A 94 2.59 14.89 4.07
CA ARG A 94 2.93 15.51 2.78
C ARG A 94 2.97 17.03 2.84
N ARG A 95 2.06 17.64 3.60
CA ARG A 95 2.03 19.10 3.79
C ARG A 95 3.28 19.57 4.54
N ARG A 96 3.69 18.86 5.59
CA ARG A 96 4.91 19.17 6.37
C ARG A 96 6.15 19.04 5.48
N GLU A 97 6.29 17.94 4.74
CA GLU A 97 7.40 17.73 3.79
C GLU A 97 7.51 18.87 2.77
N ALA A 98 6.39 19.30 2.19
CA ALA A 98 6.36 20.39 1.22
C ALA A 98 6.76 21.75 1.81
N LEU A 99 6.49 22.00 3.09
CA LEU A 99 6.93 23.21 3.78
C LEU A 99 8.44 23.20 4.03
N PHE A 100 9.00 22.07 4.48
CA PHE A 100 10.45 21.93 4.68
C PHE A 100 11.23 22.08 3.37
N ALA A 101 10.75 21.49 2.28
CA ALA A 101 11.38 21.62 0.97
C ALA A 101 11.44 23.08 0.46
N GLN A 102 10.47 23.91 0.84
CA GLN A 102 10.47 25.35 0.52
C GLN A 102 11.43 26.15 1.42
N GLN A 103 11.59 25.76 2.68
CA GLN A 103 12.46 26.43 3.64
C GLN A 103 13.95 26.20 3.31
N GLU A 104 14.32 24.98 2.92
CA GLU A 104 15.70 24.62 2.53
C GLU A 104 16.22 25.44 1.33
N PHE A 105 15.31 25.96 0.49
CA PHE A 105 15.65 26.87 -0.61
C PHE A 105 15.83 28.33 -0.17
N ILE A 106 15.16 28.76 0.91
CA ILE A 106 15.19 30.14 1.41
C ILE A 106 16.41 30.37 2.31
N ASP A 107 16.83 29.36 3.07
CA ASP A 107 18.00 29.41 3.97
C ASP A 107 19.33 29.10 3.24
N LEU A 108 19.50 29.51 1.99
CA LEU A 108 20.81 29.46 1.33
C LEU A 108 21.63 30.67 1.81
N PRO A 109 22.62 30.53 2.72
CA PRO A 109 23.54 31.61 2.97
C PRO A 109 24.32 31.87 1.68
N GLU A 110 24.31 33.12 1.25
CA GLU A 110 25.08 33.67 0.13
C GLU A 110 26.60 33.68 0.47
N ILE A 111 27.15 32.56 0.95
CA ILE A 111 28.59 32.33 1.17
C ILE A 111 29.30 32.09 -0.16
N THR A 112 29.18 33.07 -1.07
CA THR A 112 30.11 33.27 -2.18
C THR A 112 30.15 34.72 -2.70
N ALA A 113 29.76 35.72 -1.90
CA ALA A 113 30.11 37.10 -2.22
C ALA A 113 31.46 37.44 -1.57
N ARG A 114 32.52 37.18 -2.36
CA ARG A 114 33.92 37.57 -2.13
C ARG A 114 34.06 39.08 -1.90
N ASP A 115 34.76 39.46 -0.83
CA ASP A 115 35.93 40.37 -0.85
C ASP A 115 36.82 40.04 0.38
#